data_AF-K6PQM2-F1
#
_entry.id   AF-K6PQM2-F1
#
_cell.length_a   1.000
_cell.length_b   1.000
_cell.length_c   1.000
_cell.angle_alpha   90.00
_cell.angle_beta   90.00
_cell.angle_gamma   90.00
#
_symmetry.space_group_name_H-M   'P 1'
#
loop_
_entity.id
_entity.type
_entity.pdbx_description
1 polymer ?
#
loop_
_entity_poly.entity_id
_entity_poly.type
_entity_poly.pdbx_seq_one_letter_code
_entity_poly.pdbx_strand_id
1 'polypeptide(L)'
;MVRKLRVTGEFVRVDERLYRLPGVFARFDGLVAAFLHGSYGTPHQTPLSDVDLAVVYRAERLPDLRELANLQGAVEDALGLEDVSVTVLNRTPLPFQFRGLTNGGLLYVADPVALADFRERVCKLYGDFDPDYRRLALDYDRALKEAYAPMYGVPPSHSSGGSQDPGRAKGEGPDPGGPTPTDEPGWPMAGPRRDGPERVPEDRPAINGGSPAAPMGVIDREKVRDKLEFIRRNLVHLEALARRGPAALRDDKIAEGAAVHMLQTSIEAMIDVANHVVARLGLGVPKSYREAFDPPVEAGRLPAEHRSTFHRMVRFRNRAVHLYDTISPEEVHAILACPMGDFDLCIGAVVRRFF
;
A
#
# COMPACT_ATOMS: atom_id res chain seq x y z
N MET A 1 -2.95 -12.36 -37.70
CA MET A 1 -2.75 -13.78 -37.37
C MET A 1 -2.24 -13.82 -35.93
N VAL A 2 -3.12 -14.06 -34.97
CA VAL A 2 -2.79 -13.98 -33.53
C VAL A 2 -2.07 -15.27 -33.14
N ARG A 3 -0.74 -15.26 -33.09
CA ARG A 3 0.06 -16.37 -32.54
C ARG A 3 0.03 -16.32 -31.01
N LYS A 4 -1.15 -16.39 -30.39
CA LYS A 4 -1.22 -16.77 -28.98
C LYS A 4 -1.09 -18.28 -28.96
N LEU A 5 0.09 -18.77 -28.62
CA LEU A 5 0.37 -19.93 -27.77
C LEU A 5 1.86 -20.26 -27.94
N ARG A 6 2.65 -20.07 -26.88
CA ARG A 6 3.85 -20.90 -26.70
C ARG A 6 3.35 -22.31 -26.39
N VAL A 7 3.04 -23.08 -27.45
CA VAL A 7 2.48 -24.45 -27.37
C VAL A 7 3.47 -25.42 -26.70
N THR A 8 4.73 -25.02 -26.51
CA THR A 8 5.79 -25.85 -25.91
C THR A 8 5.59 -26.10 -24.42
N GLY A 9 4.76 -25.30 -23.71
CA GLY A 9 4.55 -25.44 -22.27
C GLY A 9 5.73 -24.99 -21.40
N GLU A 10 6.76 -24.38 -22.00
CA GLU A 10 7.94 -23.90 -21.31
C GLU A 10 7.73 -22.51 -20.73
N PHE A 11 8.28 -22.26 -19.54
CA PHE A 11 8.28 -20.95 -18.92
C PHE A 11 9.10 -19.95 -19.71
N VAL A 12 8.61 -18.71 -19.80
CA VAL A 12 9.41 -17.59 -20.27
C VAL A 12 10.60 -17.40 -19.33
N ARG A 13 11.81 -17.28 -19.90
CA ARG A 13 13.04 -16.95 -19.19
C ARG A 13 13.74 -15.80 -19.89
N VAL A 14 13.75 -14.63 -19.25
CA VAL A 14 14.41 -13.42 -19.75
C VAL A 14 15.54 -12.93 -18.86
N ASP A 15 15.86 -13.62 -17.77
CA ASP A 15 16.84 -13.15 -16.77
C ASP A 15 18.19 -12.80 -17.41
N GLU A 16 18.68 -13.67 -18.29
CA GLU A 16 19.91 -13.47 -19.08
C GLU A 16 19.79 -12.41 -20.19
N ARG A 17 18.64 -11.77 -20.35
CA ARG A 17 18.41 -10.72 -21.36
C ARG A 17 18.03 -9.39 -20.73
N LEU A 18 17.56 -9.39 -19.48
CA LEU A 18 17.20 -8.18 -18.73
C LEU A 18 18.37 -7.19 -18.61
N TYR A 19 19.62 -7.66 -18.57
CA TYR A 19 20.81 -6.78 -18.52
C TYR A 19 20.96 -5.86 -19.75
N ARG A 20 20.28 -6.17 -20.86
CA ARG A 20 20.31 -5.37 -22.09
C ARG A 20 19.38 -4.15 -22.04
N LEU A 21 18.34 -4.23 -21.21
CA LEU A 21 17.28 -3.23 -21.16
C LEU A 21 17.74 -1.83 -20.71
N PRO A 22 18.66 -1.66 -19.74
CA PRO A 22 19.17 -0.33 -19.38
C PRO A 22 19.73 0.47 -20.58
N GLY A 23 20.44 -0.19 -21.50
CA GLY A 23 20.95 0.45 -22.71
C GLY A 23 19.86 0.83 -23.72
N VAL A 24 18.75 0.10 -23.74
CA VAL A 24 17.56 0.46 -24.52
C VAL A 24 16.90 1.69 -23.92
N PHE A 25 16.59 1.64 -22.62
CA PHE A 25 15.91 2.69 -21.88
C PHE A 25 16.64 4.03 -21.92
N ALA A 26 17.97 4.03 -21.85
CA ALA A 26 18.79 5.25 -21.92
C ALA A 26 18.62 6.06 -23.21
N ARG A 27 18.05 5.47 -24.27
CA ARG A 27 17.84 6.14 -25.57
C ARG A 27 16.51 6.91 -25.64
N PHE A 28 15.62 6.73 -24.67
CA PHE A 28 14.29 7.33 -24.70
C PHE A 28 14.25 8.58 -23.82
N ASP A 29 14.05 9.73 -24.46
CA ASP A 29 13.93 11.02 -23.79
C ASP A 29 12.72 11.04 -22.84
N GLY A 30 12.89 11.70 -21.69
CA GLY A 30 11.87 11.81 -20.65
C GLY A 30 11.69 10.57 -19.76
N LEU A 31 12.27 9.42 -20.10
CA LEU A 31 12.17 8.20 -19.30
C LEU A 31 12.94 8.36 -17.99
N VAL A 32 12.26 8.18 -16.87
CA VAL A 32 12.77 8.35 -15.50
C VAL A 32 13.23 7.03 -14.90
N ALA A 33 12.40 5.98 -15.02
CA ALA A 33 12.69 4.67 -14.47
C ALA A 33 11.89 3.57 -15.18
N ALA A 34 12.37 2.33 -15.08
CA ALA A 34 11.68 1.14 -15.58
C ALA A 34 11.69 0.01 -14.55
N PHE A 35 10.61 -0.76 -14.51
CA PHE A 35 10.36 -1.84 -13.57
C PHE A 35 9.87 -3.08 -14.33
N LEU A 36 10.31 -4.26 -13.90
CA LEU A 36 9.68 -5.52 -14.22
C LEU A 36 8.44 -5.69 -13.34
N HIS A 37 7.28 -5.94 -13.96
CA HIS A 37 6.00 -6.11 -13.29
C HIS A 37 5.35 -7.45 -13.68
N GLY A 38 4.17 -7.74 -13.12
CA GLY A 38 3.35 -8.86 -13.54
C GLY A 38 3.70 -10.20 -12.90
N SER A 39 3.34 -11.27 -13.60
CA SER A 39 3.43 -12.65 -13.08
C SER A 39 4.82 -13.26 -13.23
N TYR A 40 5.69 -12.69 -14.06
CA TYR A 40 7.04 -13.19 -14.28
C TYR A 40 7.88 -13.17 -12.99
N GLY A 41 8.54 -14.29 -12.67
CA GLY A 41 9.33 -14.43 -11.45
C GLY A 41 8.49 -14.46 -10.16
N THR A 42 7.22 -14.84 -10.26
CA THR A 42 6.32 -15.01 -9.10
C THR A 42 5.72 -16.42 -9.06
N PRO A 43 5.14 -16.86 -7.93
CA PRO A 43 4.40 -18.12 -7.85
C PRO A 43 3.20 -18.21 -8.81
N HIS A 44 2.81 -17.09 -9.43
CA HIS A 44 1.73 -17.01 -10.41
C HIS A 44 2.22 -17.07 -11.85
N GLN A 45 3.53 -17.20 -12.08
CA GLN A 45 4.07 -17.37 -13.43
C GLN A 45 3.52 -18.66 -14.04
N THR A 46 3.11 -18.58 -15.30
CA THR A 46 2.69 -19.71 -16.10
C THR A 46 3.44 -19.72 -17.43
N PRO A 47 3.44 -20.83 -18.19
CA PRO A 47 3.97 -20.84 -19.56
C PRO A 47 3.30 -19.84 -20.52
N LEU A 48 2.13 -19.33 -20.17
CA LEU A 48 1.39 -18.31 -20.93
C LEU A 48 1.64 -16.88 -20.43
N SER A 49 2.43 -16.71 -19.38
CA SER A 49 2.77 -15.38 -18.85
C SER A 49 3.57 -14.58 -19.87
N ASP A 50 3.14 -13.34 -20.08
CA ASP A 50 3.87 -12.29 -20.77
C ASP A 50 4.92 -11.62 -19.85
N VAL A 51 5.78 -10.80 -20.46
CA VAL A 51 6.70 -9.95 -19.71
C VAL A 51 6.08 -8.57 -19.63
N ASP A 52 5.67 -8.17 -18.42
CA ASP A 52 5.12 -6.83 -18.18
C ASP A 52 6.24 -5.89 -17.71
N LEU A 53 6.40 -4.77 -18.42
CA LEU A 53 7.27 -3.68 -18.00
C LEU A 53 6.43 -2.46 -17.66
N ALA A 54 6.78 -1.84 -16.53
CA ALA A 54 6.20 -0.59 -16.10
C ALA A 54 7.27 0.51 -16.20
N VAL A 55 6.93 1.63 -16.84
CA VAL A 55 7.85 2.75 -17.04
C VAL A 55 7.29 4.03 -16.46
N VAL A 56 8.17 4.86 -15.92
CA VAL A 56 7.86 6.20 -15.39
C VAL A 56 8.56 7.22 -16.28
N TYR A 57 7.84 8.27 -16.65
CA TYR A 57 8.36 9.42 -17.39
C TYR A 57 8.28 10.70 -16.54
N ARG A 58 9.05 11.72 -16.92
CA ARG A 58 8.86 13.08 -16.40
C ARG A 58 7.45 13.56 -16.73
N ALA A 59 6.78 14.22 -15.79
CA ALA A 59 5.38 14.60 -15.95
C ALA A 59 5.16 15.56 -17.13
N GLU A 60 6.16 16.38 -17.42
CA GLU A 60 6.18 17.37 -18.49
C GLU A 60 6.57 16.77 -19.85
N ARG A 61 7.01 15.50 -19.87
CA ARG A 61 7.52 14.82 -21.06
C ARG A 61 7.04 13.39 -21.12
N LEU A 62 5.73 13.23 -21.26
CA LEU A 62 5.12 11.93 -21.53
C LEU A 62 5.36 11.51 -22.99
N PRO A 63 5.48 10.20 -23.27
CA PRO A 63 5.63 9.72 -24.63
C PRO A 63 4.31 9.82 -25.40
N ASP A 64 4.41 10.09 -26.70
CA ASP A 64 3.30 9.89 -27.63
C ASP A 64 3.16 8.40 -28.00
N LEU A 65 2.17 8.07 -28.86
CA LEU A 65 1.93 6.69 -29.28
C LEU A 65 3.07 6.10 -30.11
N ARG A 66 3.74 6.91 -30.94
CA ARG A 66 4.85 6.47 -31.79
C ARG A 66 6.07 6.17 -30.94
N GLU A 67 6.37 7.03 -29.98
CA GLU A 67 7.47 6.84 -29.03
C GLU A 67 7.25 5.60 -28.16
N LEU A 68 6.03 5.38 -27.68
CA LEU A 68 5.68 4.18 -26.93
C LEU A 68 5.81 2.91 -27.78
N ALA A 69 5.35 2.92 -29.03
CA ALA A 69 5.51 1.80 -29.95
C ALA A 69 6.97 1.50 -30.26
N ASN A 70 7.80 2.55 -30.45
CA ASN A 70 9.24 2.40 -30.65
C ASN A 70 9.93 1.81 -29.41
N LEU A 71 9.52 2.23 -28.21
CA LEU A 71 10.03 1.66 -26.96
C LEU A 71 9.66 0.19 -26.85
N GLN A 72 8.39 -0.16 -27.10
CA GLN A 72 7.93 -1.54 -27.06
C GLN A 72 8.73 -2.42 -28.04
N GLY A 73 8.86 -2.02 -29.31
CA GLY A 73 9.62 -2.78 -30.30
C GLY A 73 11.10 -2.93 -29.92
N ALA A 74 11.74 -1.87 -29.39
CA ALA A 74 13.13 -1.94 -28.96
C ALA A 74 13.34 -2.88 -27.76
N VAL A 75 12.36 -2.96 -26.86
CA VAL A 75 12.35 -3.91 -25.74
C VAL A 75 12.14 -5.34 -26.25
N GLU A 76 11.17 -5.55 -27.15
CA GLU A 76 10.89 -6.85 -27.79
C GLU A 76 12.15 -7.39 -28.48
N ASP A 77 12.84 -6.55 -29.25
CA ASP A 77 14.11 -6.89 -29.90
C ASP A 77 15.21 -7.26 -28.90
N ALA A 78 15.35 -6.47 -27.82
CA ALA A 78 16.38 -6.70 -26.80
C ALA A 78 16.15 -8.00 -26.01
N LEU A 79 14.88 -8.31 -25.72
CA LEU A 79 14.47 -9.53 -25.05
C LEU A 79 14.33 -10.72 -26.01
N GLY A 80 14.28 -10.49 -27.32
CA GLY A 80 13.99 -11.50 -28.32
C GLY A 80 12.64 -12.19 -28.08
N LEU A 81 11.61 -11.41 -27.69
CA LEU A 81 10.26 -11.88 -27.38
C LEU A 81 9.23 -11.02 -28.14
N GLU A 82 8.15 -11.63 -28.60
CA GLU A 82 7.02 -10.93 -29.26
C GLU A 82 5.92 -10.52 -28.26
N ASP A 83 5.89 -11.11 -27.05
CA ASP A 83 4.86 -10.88 -26.02
C ASP A 83 5.42 -10.05 -24.86
N VAL A 84 5.67 -8.76 -25.11
CA VAL A 84 6.11 -7.81 -24.08
C VAL A 84 5.11 -6.67 -23.97
N SER A 85 4.62 -6.40 -22.75
CA SER A 85 3.75 -5.26 -22.48
C SER A 85 4.57 -4.12 -21.88
N VAL A 86 4.39 -2.90 -22.36
CA VAL A 86 5.02 -1.70 -21.78
C VAL A 86 3.93 -0.74 -21.32
N THR A 87 3.83 -0.55 -20.00
CA THR A 87 2.82 0.29 -19.37
C THR A 87 3.44 1.56 -18.81
N VAL A 88 2.93 2.72 -19.23
CA VAL A 88 3.35 4.02 -18.69
C VAL A 88 2.61 4.30 -17.38
N LEU A 89 3.28 4.12 -16.23
CA LEU A 89 2.67 4.25 -14.90
C LEU A 89 2.01 5.61 -14.70
N ASN A 90 2.58 6.70 -15.24
CA ASN A 90 2.02 8.05 -15.14
C ASN A 90 0.55 8.14 -15.59
N ARG A 91 0.10 7.25 -16.49
CA ARG A 91 -1.27 7.25 -17.05
C ARG A 91 -2.17 6.18 -16.46
N THR A 92 -1.67 5.35 -15.54
CA THR A 92 -2.46 4.25 -14.98
C THR A 92 -3.30 4.72 -13.79
N PRO A 93 -4.41 4.03 -13.46
CA PRO A 93 -5.13 4.29 -12.21
C PRO A 93 -4.21 4.17 -11.00
N LEU A 94 -4.48 4.99 -9.98
CA LEU A 94 -3.64 5.12 -8.80
C LEU A 94 -3.31 3.78 -8.09
N PRO A 95 -4.23 2.81 -7.95
CA PRO A 95 -3.89 1.48 -7.41
C PRO A 95 -2.84 0.73 -8.22
N PHE A 96 -2.86 0.89 -9.55
CA PHE A 96 -1.89 0.26 -10.43
C PHE A 96 -0.52 0.94 -10.31
N GLN A 97 -0.49 2.27 -10.20
CA GLN A 97 0.75 3.01 -9.90
C GLN A 97 1.39 2.51 -8.60
N PHE A 98 0.61 2.40 -7.53
CA PHE A 98 1.10 1.93 -6.23
C PHE A 98 1.63 0.50 -6.31
N ARG A 99 0.88 -0.43 -6.92
CA ARG A 99 1.33 -1.82 -7.14
C ARG A 99 2.59 -1.91 -8.00
N GLY A 100 2.70 -1.08 -9.03
CA GLY A 100 3.89 -1.01 -9.88
C GLY A 100 5.14 -0.66 -9.07
N LEU A 101 5.00 0.27 -8.12
CA LEU A 101 6.11 0.72 -7.27
C LEU A 101 6.44 -0.23 -6.11
N THR A 102 5.45 -0.92 -5.52
CA THR A 102 5.66 -1.83 -4.39
C THR A 102 6.16 -3.20 -4.81
N ASN A 103 5.62 -3.74 -5.91
CA ASN A 103 5.89 -5.11 -6.33
C ASN A 103 6.85 -5.20 -7.53
N GLY A 104 7.14 -4.08 -8.20
CA GLY A 104 7.99 -4.04 -9.37
C GLY A 104 9.48 -4.23 -9.04
N GLY A 105 10.17 -5.07 -9.83
CA GLY A 105 11.62 -5.19 -9.78
C GLY A 105 12.25 -4.02 -10.55
N LEU A 106 13.01 -3.15 -9.90
CA LEU A 106 13.60 -1.98 -10.56
C LEU A 106 14.70 -2.41 -11.54
N LEU A 107 14.57 -2.03 -12.81
CA LEU A 107 15.51 -2.38 -13.88
C LEU A 107 16.41 -1.21 -14.29
N TYR A 108 15.91 0.02 -14.19
CA TYR A 108 16.60 1.21 -14.69
C TYR A 108 16.14 2.48 -13.98
N VAL A 109 17.06 3.42 -13.77
CA VAL A 109 16.80 4.77 -13.27
C VAL A 109 17.69 5.76 -14.02
N ALA A 110 17.09 6.71 -14.72
CA ALA A 110 17.77 7.85 -15.34
C ALA A 110 17.79 9.08 -14.42
N ASP A 111 16.68 9.30 -13.71
CA ASP A 111 16.44 10.50 -12.91
C ASP A 111 15.94 10.09 -11.52
N PRO A 112 16.87 9.88 -10.56
CA PRO A 112 16.51 9.42 -9.23
C PRO A 112 15.58 10.38 -8.48
N VAL A 113 15.75 11.69 -8.70
CA VAL A 113 14.97 12.74 -8.02
C VAL A 113 13.53 12.72 -8.52
N ALA A 114 13.33 12.67 -9.85
CA ALA A 114 12.00 12.55 -10.43
C ALA A 114 11.29 11.25 -10.02
N LEU A 115 12.03 10.13 -9.89
CA LEU A 115 11.47 8.89 -9.38
C LEU A 115 11.05 9.01 -7.90
N ALA A 116 11.86 9.67 -7.07
CA ALA A 116 11.51 9.93 -5.69
C ALA A 116 10.24 10.82 -5.58
N ASP A 117 10.13 11.87 -6.40
CA ASP A 117 8.94 12.72 -6.45
C ASP A 117 7.70 11.95 -6.90
N PHE A 118 7.86 11.04 -7.87
CA PHE A 118 6.80 10.15 -8.31
C PHE A 118 6.34 9.21 -7.21
N ARG A 119 7.28 8.55 -6.51
CA ARG A 119 6.98 7.68 -5.37
C ARG A 119 6.26 8.42 -4.25
N GLU A 120 6.77 9.59 -3.86
CA GLU A 120 6.17 10.40 -2.79
C GLU A 120 4.70 10.75 -3.11
N ARG A 121 4.44 11.23 -4.33
CA ARG A 121 3.08 11.56 -4.79
C ARG A 121 2.15 10.33 -4.80
N VAL A 122 2.62 9.21 -5.33
CA VAL A 122 1.80 7.98 -5.42
C VAL A 122 1.48 7.46 -4.02
N CYS A 123 2.45 7.40 -3.11
CA CYS A 123 2.23 6.98 -1.73
C CYS A 123 1.20 7.86 -1.02
N LYS A 124 1.32 9.18 -1.20
CA LYS A 124 0.40 10.15 -0.60
C LYS A 124 -1.03 9.95 -1.12
N LEU A 125 -1.21 10.03 -2.44
CA LEU A 125 -2.54 9.93 -3.04
C LEU A 125 -3.17 8.57 -2.80
N TYR A 126 -2.40 7.48 -2.94
CA TYR A 126 -2.92 6.13 -2.72
C TYR A 126 -3.32 5.93 -1.27
N GLY A 127 -2.63 6.57 -0.32
CA GLY A 127 -2.98 6.50 1.08
C GLY A 127 -4.37 7.00 1.43
N ASP A 128 -4.78 8.10 0.80
CA ASP A 128 -6.15 8.64 0.91
C ASP A 128 -7.16 7.79 0.15
N PHE A 129 -6.75 7.23 -0.99
CA PHE A 129 -7.66 6.46 -1.84
C PHE A 129 -7.90 5.02 -1.35
N ASP A 130 -6.94 4.41 -0.67
CA ASP A 130 -6.93 2.98 -0.29
C ASP A 130 -8.14 2.57 0.58
N PRO A 131 -8.57 3.33 1.61
CA PRO A 131 -9.73 2.98 2.42
C PRO A 131 -11.02 2.86 1.59
N ASP A 132 -11.28 3.84 0.72
CA ASP A 132 -12.48 3.88 -0.12
C ASP A 132 -12.42 2.81 -1.21
N TYR A 133 -11.25 2.63 -1.83
CA TYR A 133 -11.02 1.59 -2.84
C TYR A 133 -11.27 0.18 -2.29
N ARG A 134 -10.82 -0.11 -1.07
CA ARG A 134 -11.06 -1.42 -0.43
C ARG A 134 -12.53 -1.64 -0.15
N ARG A 135 -13.25 -0.62 0.32
CA ARG A 135 -14.70 -0.72 0.55
C ARG A 135 -15.43 -1.01 -0.75
N LEU A 136 -15.12 -0.26 -1.81
CA LEU A 136 -15.68 -0.48 -3.15
C LEU A 136 -15.41 -1.91 -3.65
N ALA A 137 -14.18 -2.41 -3.50
CA ALA A 137 -13.82 -3.76 -3.93
C ALA A 137 -14.61 -4.84 -3.16
N LEU A 138 -14.79 -4.67 -1.85
CA LEU A 138 -15.57 -5.60 -1.03
C LEU A 138 -17.06 -5.60 -1.41
N ASP A 139 -17.63 -4.43 -1.66
CA ASP A 139 -19.03 -4.30 -2.08
C ASP A 139 -19.24 -4.90 -3.48
N TYR A 140 -18.29 -4.69 -4.39
CA TYR A 140 -18.28 -5.31 -5.71
C TYR A 140 -18.21 -6.85 -5.64
N ASP A 141 -17.28 -7.39 -4.85
CA ASP A 141 -17.14 -8.84 -4.65
C ASP A 141 -18.40 -9.45 -4.03
N ARG A 142 -19.04 -8.74 -3.09
CA ARG A 142 -20.30 -9.15 -2.48
C ARG A 142 -21.42 -9.18 -3.52
N ALA A 143 -21.58 -8.11 -4.30
CA ALA A 143 -22.59 -8.02 -5.34
C ALA A 143 -22.41 -9.11 -6.40
N LEU A 144 -21.17 -9.41 -6.80
CA LEU A 144 -20.87 -10.52 -7.70
C LEU A 144 -21.28 -11.87 -7.09
N LYS A 145 -20.96 -12.11 -5.81
CA LYS A 145 -21.39 -13.33 -5.11
C LYS A 145 -22.91 -13.41 -5.04
N GLU A 146 -23.60 -12.33 -4.70
CA GLU A 146 -25.08 -12.33 -4.63
C GLU A 146 -25.72 -12.57 -6.00
N ALA A 147 -25.17 -11.97 -7.07
CA ALA A 147 -25.71 -12.13 -8.42
C ALA A 147 -25.43 -13.52 -9.03
N TYR A 148 -24.27 -14.12 -8.74
CA TYR A 148 -23.80 -15.32 -9.44
C TYR A 148 -23.66 -16.58 -8.57
N ALA A 149 -23.62 -16.47 -7.23
CA ALA A 149 -23.63 -17.65 -6.35
C ALA A 149 -24.93 -18.48 -6.45
N PRO A 150 -26.13 -17.92 -6.71
CA PRO A 150 -27.34 -18.72 -6.93
C PRO A 150 -27.27 -19.58 -8.20
N MET A 151 -26.37 -19.26 -9.15
CA MET A 151 -26.25 -19.96 -10.43
C MET A 151 -25.44 -21.27 -10.32
N TYR A 152 -24.63 -21.40 -9.27
CA TYR A 152 -23.86 -22.60 -8.95
C TYR A 152 -24.25 -23.06 -7.56
N GLY A 153 -25.35 -23.80 -7.45
CA GLY A 153 -25.69 -24.49 -6.21
C GLY A 153 -24.51 -25.35 -5.77
N VAL A 154 -23.74 -24.88 -4.80
CA VAL A 154 -22.78 -25.69 -4.08
C VAL A 154 -23.65 -26.65 -3.25
N PRO A 155 -23.72 -27.96 -3.56
CA PRO A 155 -24.47 -28.86 -2.71
C PRO A 155 -23.84 -28.85 -1.32
N PRO A 156 -24.64 -28.91 -0.24
CA PRO A 156 -24.09 -29.03 1.10
C PRO A 156 -23.20 -30.28 1.13
N SER A 157 -21.95 -30.10 1.53
CA SER A 157 -21.00 -31.20 1.67
C SER A 157 -21.58 -32.22 2.65
N HIS A 158 -21.99 -33.37 2.13
CA HIS A 158 -22.34 -34.53 2.94
C HIS A 158 -21.07 -35.00 3.67
N SER A 159 -20.98 -34.73 4.97
CA SER A 159 -20.10 -35.49 5.86
C SER A 159 -20.73 -36.87 6.09
N SER A 160 -20.20 -37.89 5.43
CA SER A 160 -20.65 -39.27 5.58
C SER A 160 -20.00 -39.96 6.78
N GLY A 161 -20.85 -40.44 7.70
CA GLY A 161 -20.64 -41.57 8.63
C GLY A 161 -20.01 -41.19 9.97
N GLY A 162 -20.51 -41.57 11.15
CA GLY A 162 -21.58 -42.43 11.69
C GLY A 162 -21.38 -42.39 13.23
N SER A 163 -22.29 -42.66 14.17
CA SER A 163 -23.43 -43.57 14.29
C SER A 163 -24.21 -43.22 15.59
N GLN A 164 -25.55 -43.35 15.57
CA GLN A 164 -26.54 -43.80 16.60
C GLN A 164 -26.25 -43.52 18.11
N ASP A 165 -27.17 -43.09 18.99
CA ASP A 165 -28.61 -43.40 19.17
C ASP A 165 -29.24 -42.41 20.22
N PRO A 166 -30.53 -42.47 20.64
CA PRO A 166 -31.36 -41.28 20.84
C PRO A 166 -31.74 -41.06 22.32
N GLY A 167 -32.18 -39.85 22.68
CA GLY A 167 -32.75 -39.69 24.02
C GLY A 167 -33.10 -38.27 24.45
N ARG A 168 -34.41 -38.02 24.44
CA ARG A 168 -35.17 -37.23 25.43
C ARG A 168 -35.45 -35.74 25.11
N ALA A 169 -36.76 -35.49 25.03
CA ALA A 169 -37.42 -34.22 24.83
C ALA A 169 -37.64 -33.42 26.13
N LYS A 170 -37.79 -32.09 25.95
CA LYS A 170 -38.80 -31.15 26.52
C LYS A 170 -38.21 -29.85 27.08
N GLY A 171 -38.85 -28.72 26.76
CA GLY A 171 -38.88 -27.51 27.60
C GLY A 171 -38.83 -26.19 26.81
N GLU A 172 -39.81 -25.33 27.03
CA GLU A 172 -40.19 -24.13 26.26
C GLU A 172 -39.64 -22.81 26.88
N GLY A 173 -39.09 -21.91 26.04
CA GLY A 173 -39.03 -20.42 26.09
C GLY A 173 -38.47 -19.65 27.32
N PRO A 174 -38.32 -18.30 27.26
CA PRO A 174 -37.99 -17.42 26.13
C PRO A 174 -36.70 -16.57 26.38
N ASP A 175 -36.11 -16.05 25.29
CA ASP A 175 -35.07 -15.00 25.26
C ASP A 175 -35.76 -13.60 25.29
N PRO A 176 -35.18 -12.52 25.85
CA PRO A 176 -34.13 -11.78 25.14
C PRO A 176 -33.06 -11.16 26.07
N GLY A 177 -31.82 -11.64 25.97
CA GLY A 177 -30.63 -10.99 26.51
C GLY A 177 -29.59 -10.81 25.41
N GLY A 178 -29.67 -9.69 24.68
CA GLY A 178 -28.71 -9.38 23.62
C GLY A 178 -27.27 -9.25 24.16
N PRO A 179 -26.26 -9.85 23.50
CA PRO A 179 -24.87 -9.62 23.88
C PRO A 179 -24.27 -8.45 23.09
N THR A 180 -23.57 -7.62 23.85
CA THR A 180 -22.46 -6.74 23.48
C THR A 180 -21.52 -7.33 22.42
N PRO A 181 -21.00 -6.53 21.45
CA PRO A 181 -19.96 -6.99 20.55
C PRO A 181 -18.58 -6.78 21.21
N THR A 182 -18.11 -7.82 21.89
CA THR A 182 -16.69 -8.16 21.94
C THR A 182 -16.52 -9.45 21.15
N ASP A 183 -15.38 -9.59 20.46
CA ASP A 183 -14.94 -10.72 19.63
C ASP A 183 -15.13 -10.50 18.11
N GLU A 184 -14.04 -10.05 17.48
CA GLU A 184 -13.80 -10.21 16.05
C GLU A 184 -13.91 -11.70 15.68
N PRO A 185 -14.70 -12.10 14.67
CA PRO A 185 -14.69 -13.47 14.20
C PRO A 185 -13.42 -13.72 13.40
N GLY A 186 -12.54 -14.58 13.91
CA GLY A 186 -11.45 -15.16 13.13
C GLY A 186 -12.02 -15.82 11.87
N TRP A 187 -11.59 -15.35 10.70
CA TRP A 187 -12.01 -15.93 9.43
C TRP A 187 -11.46 -17.35 9.29
N PRO A 188 -12.29 -18.36 8.98
CA PRO A 188 -11.79 -19.67 8.64
C PRO A 188 -11.01 -19.56 7.33
N MET A 189 -9.76 -20.02 7.40
CA MET A 189 -8.83 -20.15 6.29
C MET A 189 -9.50 -20.81 5.08
N ALA A 190 -9.19 -20.27 3.91
CA ALA A 190 -9.61 -20.77 2.61
C ALA A 190 -9.55 -22.32 2.53
N GLY A 191 -10.65 -22.95 2.09
CA GLY A 191 -10.70 -24.36 1.75
C GLY A 191 -9.66 -24.75 0.68
N PRO A 192 -9.38 -26.05 0.52
CA PRO A 192 -8.16 -26.54 -0.10
C PRO A 192 -8.08 -26.09 -1.57
N ARG A 193 -7.06 -25.27 -1.85
CA ARG A 193 -6.60 -25.00 -3.21
C ARG A 193 -6.23 -26.35 -3.81
N ARG A 194 -6.79 -26.70 -4.98
CA ARG A 194 -6.31 -27.84 -5.77
C ARG A 194 -4.80 -27.71 -5.89
N ASP A 195 -4.09 -28.78 -5.54
CA ASP A 195 -2.63 -28.84 -5.54
C ASP A 195 -2.10 -28.32 -6.88
N GLY A 196 -1.61 -27.09 -6.85
CA GLY A 196 -0.77 -26.56 -7.91
C GLY A 196 0.55 -27.33 -7.93
N PRO A 197 1.26 -27.35 -9.07
CA PRO A 197 2.51 -28.06 -9.15
C PRO A 197 3.47 -27.58 -8.06
N GLU A 198 4.16 -28.57 -7.50
CA GLU A 198 5.26 -28.56 -6.54
C GLU A 198 5.93 -27.17 -6.32
N ARG A 199 6.04 -26.78 -5.04
CA ARG A 199 6.52 -25.47 -4.57
C ARG A 199 7.76 -25.00 -5.35
N VAL A 200 7.57 -24.08 -6.30
CA VAL A 200 8.65 -23.28 -6.86
C VAL A 200 9.13 -22.34 -5.75
N PRO A 201 10.44 -22.25 -5.48
CA PRO A 201 10.99 -21.37 -4.44
C PRO A 201 10.46 -19.93 -4.58
N GLU A 202 10.14 -19.29 -3.45
CA GLU A 202 9.70 -17.87 -3.38
C GLU A 202 10.80 -16.87 -3.77
N ASP A 203 11.99 -17.35 -4.11
CA ASP A 203 13.11 -16.52 -4.53
C ASP A 203 12.97 -16.17 -6.01
N ARG A 204 12.59 -14.91 -6.27
CA ARG A 204 12.96 -14.25 -7.53
C ARG A 204 14.46 -14.51 -7.77
N PRO A 205 14.90 -14.91 -8.97
CA PRO A 205 16.32 -14.75 -9.30
C PRO A 205 16.67 -13.29 -8.99
N ALA A 206 17.74 -13.07 -8.25
CA ALA A 206 18.21 -11.74 -7.89
C ALA A 206 18.67 -11.00 -9.16
N ILE A 207 17.71 -10.49 -9.92
CA ILE A 207 17.90 -9.48 -10.94
C ILE A 207 18.22 -8.20 -10.18
N ASN A 208 19.49 -8.07 -9.79
CA ASN A 208 20.13 -6.93 -9.11
C ASN A 208 19.15 -5.81 -8.72
N GLY A 209 18.69 -5.84 -7.48
CA GLY A 209 18.01 -4.69 -6.87
C GLY A 209 16.85 -5.08 -5.99
N GLY A 210 17.13 -5.41 -4.72
CA GLY A 210 16.31 -4.81 -3.67
C GLY A 210 16.21 -3.31 -3.96
N SER A 211 15.07 -2.67 -3.68
CA SER A 211 14.89 -1.22 -3.88
C SER A 211 16.21 -0.53 -3.56
N PRO A 212 16.78 0.26 -4.49
CA PRO A 212 18.15 0.69 -4.35
C PRO A 212 18.27 1.40 -3.01
N ALA A 213 19.01 0.79 -2.09
CA ALA A 213 19.37 1.41 -0.82
C ALA A 213 20.27 2.65 -1.06
N ALA A 214 20.60 2.94 -2.31
CA ALA A 214 21.23 4.16 -2.75
C ALA A 214 20.23 5.34 -2.64
N PRO A 215 20.66 6.48 -2.08
CA PRO A 215 19.84 7.66 -2.01
C PRO A 215 19.40 8.10 -3.42
N MET A 216 18.10 8.31 -3.56
CA MET A 216 17.44 8.72 -4.81
C MET A 216 17.36 10.24 -4.95
N GLY A 217 17.69 11.00 -3.91
CA GLY A 217 17.72 12.45 -4.00
C GLY A 217 18.10 13.11 -2.68
N VAL A 218 18.15 14.43 -2.71
CA VAL A 218 18.41 15.24 -1.52
C VAL A 218 17.11 15.48 -0.77
N ILE A 219 17.14 15.36 0.56
CA ILE A 219 16.01 15.70 1.43
C ILE A 219 15.81 17.21 1.38
N ASP A 220 14.58 17.62 1.06
CA ASP A 220 14.16 19.02 1.09
C ASP A 220 13.95 19.45 2.54
N ARG A 221 14.97 20.09 3.09
CA ARG A 221 14.99 20.55 4.48
C ARG A 221 13.95 21.64 4.74
N GLU A 222 13.64 22.47 3.76
CA GLU A 222 12.64 23.52 3.91
C GLU A 222 11.25 22.91 4.04
N LYS A 223 10.89 22.01 3.11
CA LYS A 223 9.62 21.27 3.17
C LYS A 223 9.45 20.49 4.48
N VAL A 224 10.51 19.85 4.96
CA VAL A 224 10.48 19.13 6.25
C VAL A 224 10.31 20.10 7.41
N ARG A 225 11.08 21.20 7.45
CA ARG A 225 11.02 22.20 8.53
C ARG A 225 9.61 22.79 8.63
N ASP A 226 9.01 23.19 7.52
CA ASP A 226 7.68 23.81 7.50
C ASP A 226 6.61 22.86 8.06
N LYS A 227 6.73 21.55 7.78
CA LYS A 227 5.86 20.51 8.32
C LYS A 227 6.08 20.31 9.82
N LEU A 228 7.33 20.33 10.30
CA LEU A 228 7.63 20.23 11.73
C LEU A 228 7.11 21.44 12.51
N GLU A 229 7.23 22.65 11.97
CA GLU A 229 6.66 23.86 12.57
C GLU A 229 5.13 23.84 12.57
N PHE A 230 4.51 23.34 11.51
CA PHE A 230 3.07 23.10 11.47
C PHE A 230 2.62 22.14 12.58
N ILE A 231 3.28 21.00 12.75
CA ILE A 231 2.96 20.04 13.82
C ILE A 231 3.09 20.72 15.19
N ARG A 232 4.21 21.41 15.45
CA ARG A 232 4.45 22.08 16.74
C ARG A 232 3.36 23.10 17.09
N ARG A 233 2.92 23.92 16.13
CA ARG A 233 1.82 24.88 16.35
C ARG A 233 0.53 24.15 16.74
N ASN A 234 0.21 23.04 16.07
CA ASN A 234 -0.98 22.27 16.40
C ASN A 234 -0.90 21.65 17.80
N LEU A 235 0.26 21.10 18.19
CA LEU A 235 0.44 20.49 19.51
C LEU A 235 0.19 21.49 20.64
N VAL A 236 0.65 22.74 20.53
CA VAL A 236 0.42 23.79 21.54
C VAL A 236 -1.08 24.00 21.82
N HIS A 237 -1.91 24.00 20.77
CA HIS A 237 -3.35 24.16 20.92
C HIS A 237 -4.02 22.87 21.43
N LEU A 238 -3.56 21.70 20.98
CA LEU A 238 -4.04 20.41 21.47
C LEU A 238 -3.77 20.24 22.97
N GLU A 239 -2.61 20.64 23.46
CA GLU A 239 -2.25 20.64 24.88
C GLU A 239 -3.11 21.63 25.70
N ALA A 240 -3.42 22.80 25.12
CA ALA A 240 -4.33 23.74 25.74
C ALA A 240 -5.76 23.17 25.87
N LEU A 241 -6.23 22.44 24.85
CA LEU A 241 -7.51 21.74 24.90
C LEU A 241 -7.50 20.57 25.90
N ALA A 242 -6.43 19.78 25.94
CA ALA A 242 -6.27 18.68 26.89
C ALA A 242 -6.42 19.13 28.34
N ARG A 243 -5.82 20.29 28.69
CA ARG A 243 -5.87 20.89 30.04
C ARG A 243 -7.27 21.36 30.47
N ARG A 244 -8.19 21.59 29.53
CA ARG A 244 -9.58 21.98 29.86
C ARG A 244 -10.43 20.79 30.33
N GLY A 245 -9.91 19.57 30.25
CA GLY A 245 -10.59 18.35 30.67
C GLY A 245 -11.61 17.82 29.66
N PRO A 246 -12.22 16.65 29.93
CA PRO A 246 -13.05 15.93 28.97
C PRO A 246 -14.37 16.62 28.64
N ALA A 247 -14.92 17.40 29.58
CA ALA A 247 -16.15 18.17 29.35
C ALA A 247 -15.98 19.22 28.24
N ALA A 248 -14.76 19.75 28.08
CA ALA A 248 -14.49 20.77 27.07
C ALA A 248 -14.63 20.28 25.63
N LEU A 249 -14.48 18.98 25.35
CA LEU A 249 -14.74 18.42 24.02
C LEU A 249 -16.20 17.96 23.87
N ARG A 250 -16.82 17.45 24.94
CA ARG A 250 -18.22 17.02 24.89
C ARG A 250 -19.19 18.18 24.67
N ASP A 251 -18.94 19.28 25.38
CA ASP A 251 -19.90 20.40 25.49
C ASP A 251 -19.66 21.47 24.42
N ASP A 252 -18.50 21.46 23.75
CA ASP A 252 -18.11 22.43 22.71
C ASP A 252 -17.74 21.70 21.41
N LYS A 253 -18.70 21.66 20.49
CA LYS A 253 -18.54 21.02 19.17
C LYS A 253 -17.47 21.66 18.29
N ILE A 254 -17.17 22.94 18.51
CA ILE A 254 -16.09 23.62 17.80
C ILE A 254 -14.75 23.11 18.33
N ALA A 255 -14.60 22.98 19.66
CA ALA A 255 -13.40 22.42 20.26
C ALA A 255 -13.18 20.95 19.88
N GLU A 256 -14.24 20.13 19.85
CA GLU A 256 -14.19 18.74 19.36
C GLU A 256 -13.68 18.68 17.92
N GLY A 257 -14.34 19.39 16.99
CA GLY A 257 -13.96 19.39 15.58
C GLY A 257 -12.54 19.93 15.35
N ALA A 258 -12.15 20.97 16.08
CA ALA A 258 -10.79 21.51 16.04
C ALA A 258 -9.78 20.46 16.52
N ALA A 259 -10.02 19.78 17.64
CA ALA A 259 -9.12 18.76 18.16
C ALA A 259 -8.93 17.60 17.16
N VAL A 260 -10.03 17.08 16.61
CA VAL A 260 -9.98 16.00 15.59
C VAL A 260 -9.17 16.46 14.38
N HIS A 261 -9.46 17.65 13.85
CA HIS A 261 -8.79 18.16 12.66
C HIS A 261 -7.30 18.44 12.89
N MET A 262 -6.94 18.96 14.06
CA MET A 262 -5.54 19.24 14.41
C MET A 262 -4.75 17.95 14.63
N LEU A 263 -5.33 16.92 15.24
CA LEU A 263 -4.72 15.60 15.32
C LEU A 263 -4.54 14.98 13.93
N GLN A 264 -5.60 14.97 13.12
CA GLN A 264 -5.60 14.46 11.75
C GLN A 264 -4.49 15.13 10.91
N THR A 265 -4.45 16.46 10.86
CA THR A 265 -3.49 17.21 10.05
C THR A 265 -2.05 17.11 10.57
N SER A 266 -1.86 16.95 11.89
CA SER A 266 -0.53 16.73 12.47
C SER A 266 0.01 15.35 12.09
N ILE A 267 -0.82 14.31 12.17
CA ILE A 267 -0.45 12.95 11.74
C ILE A 267 -0.19 12.94 10.22
N GLU A 268 -0.97 13.67 9.44
CA GLU A 268 -0.74 13.83 8.01
C GLU A 268 0.62 14.45 7.70
N ALA A 269 0.98 15.52 8.41
CA ALA A 269 2.27 16.15 8.24
C ALA A 269 3.43 15.19 8.61
N MET A 270 3.25 14.32 9.61
CA MET A 270 4.24 13.28 9.94
C MET A 270 4.39 12.25 8.81
N ILE A 271 3.28 11.81 8.23
CA ILE A 271 3.29 10.85 7.10
C ILE A 271 3.93 11.48 5.86
N ASP A 272 3.63 12.75 5.57
CA ASP A 272 4.27 13.51 4.49
C ASP A 272 5.80 13.54 4.67
N VAL A 273 6.28 13.83 5.88
CA VAL A 273 7.73 13.84 6.19
C VAL A 273 8.32 12.44 6.03
N ALA A 274 7.65 11.40 6.53
CA ALA A 274 8.10 10.02 6.42
C ALA A 274 8.21 9.60 4.94
N ASN A 275 7.17 9.82 4.14
CA ASN A 275 7.15 9.51 2.71
C ASN A 275 8.24 10.27 1.94
N HIS A 276 8.48 11.54 2.28
CA HIS A 276 9.55 12.31 1.69
C HIS A 276 10.93 11.70 1.99
N VAL A 277 11.21 11.39 3.25
CA VAL A 277 12.48 10.76 3.67
C VAL A 277 12.66 9.39 3.00
N VAL A 278 11.62 8.56 3.00
CA VAL A 278 11.62 7.23 2.38
C VAL A 278 11.95 7.30 0.89
N ALA A 279 11.27 8.19 0.17
CA ALA A 279 11.48 8.37 -1.25
C ALA A 279 12.91 8.85 -1.56
N ARG A 280 13.43 9.83 -0.80
CA ARG A 280 14.77 10.42 -1.00
C ARG A 280 15.91 9.48 -0.61
N LEU A 281 15.74 8.69 0.44
CA LEU A 281 16.75 7.73 0.89
C LEU A 281 16.68 6.38 0.16
N GLY A 282 15.69 6.17 -0.72
CA GLY A 282 15.56 4.91 -1.46
C GLY A 282 15.14 3.73 -0.58
N LEU A 283 14.46 3.97 0.55
CA LEU A 283 14.15 2.92 1.55
C LEU A 283 13.05 1.93 1.10
N GLY A 284 12.70 1.93 -0.19
CA GLY A 284 11.57 1.17 -0.73
C GLY A 284 10.24 1.89 -0.57
N VAL A 285 9.17 1.24 -1.03
CA VAL A 285 7.79 1.71 -0.88
C VAL A 285 7.10 0.82 0.15
N PRO A 286 6.36 1.38 1.12
CA PRO A 286 5.67 0.56 2.12
C PRO A 286 4.66 -0.38 1.44
N LYS A 287 4.49 -1.60 1.97
CA LYS A 287 3.60 -2.61 1.38
C LYS A 287 2.13 -2.17 1.41
N SER A 288 1.78 -1.39 2.42
CA SER A 288 0.50 -0.70 2.53
C SER A 288 0.70 0.70 3.08
N TYR A 289 -0.23 1.62 2.79
CA TYR A 289 -0.15 2.98 3.34
C TYR A 289 -0.17 3.01 4.88
N ARG A 290 -0.83 2.04 5.51
CA ARG A 290 -0.87 1.89 6.98
C ARG A 290 0.53 1.65 7.58
N GLU A 291 1.46 1.21 6.74
CA GLU A 291 2.85 0.89 7.07
C GLU A 291 3.80 2.01 6.59
N ALA A 292 3.32 3.24 6.37
CA ALA A 292 4.16 4.36 5.91
C ALA A 292 5.39 4.63 6.80
N PHE A 293 5.30 4.30 8.09
CA PHE A 293 6.41 4.42 9.04
C PHE A 293 7.30 3.18 9.12
N ASP A 294 6.97 2.07 8.46
CA ASP A 294 7.75 0.84 8.53
C ASP A 294 9.12 0.96 7.85
N PRO A 295 9.23 1.46 6.60
CA PRO A 295 10.54 1.64 5.97
C PRO A 295 11.52 2.52 6.79
N PRO A 296 11.12 3.68 7.35
CA PRO A 296 12.04 4.47 8.16
C PRO A 296 12.35 3.82 9.52
N VAL A 297 11.43 3.05 10.11
CA VAL A 297 11.73 2.26 11.33
C VAL A 297 12.74 1.15 11.04
N GLU A 298 12.57 0.40 9.96
CA GLU A 298 13.47 -0.69 9.55
C GLU A 298 14.87 -0.18 9.19
N ALA A 299 14.94 1.01 8.61
CA ALA A 299 16.20 1.70 8.33
C ALA A 299 16.84 2.36 9.57
N GLY A 300 16.29 2.16 10.77
CA GLY A 300 16.79 2.75 12.03
C GLY A 300 16.67 4.27 12.10
N ARG A 301 15.78 4.88 11.30
CA ARG A 301 15.53 6.34 11.28
C ARG A 301 14.48 6.75 12.29
N LEU A 302 13.59 5.85 12.64
CA LEU A 302 12.63 6.00 13.74
C LEU A 302 12.81 4.85 14.74
N PRO A 303 12.55 5.08 16.04
CA PRO A 303 12.67 4.04 17.05
C PRO A 303 11.67 2.91 16.82
N ALA A 304 12.15 1.66 16.85
CA ALA A 304 11.31 0.49 16.60
C ALA A 304 10.25 0.25 17.69
N GLU A 305 10.51 0.68 18.92
CA GLU A 305 9.59 0.55 20.06
C GLU A 305 8.25 1.30 19.85
N HIS A 306 8.26 2.36 19.04
CA HIS A 306 7.08 3.19 18.76
C HIS A 306 6.29 2.77 17.51
N ARG A 307 6.71 1.69 16.80
CA ARG A 307 6.05 1.23 15.56
C ARG A 307 4.54 1.04 15.73
N SER A 308 4.12 0.40 16.82
CA SER A 308 2.70 0.15 17.09
C SER A 308 1.90 1.44 17.28
N THR A 309 2.51 2.47 17.88
CA THR A 309 1.89 3.78 18.05
C THR A 309 1.72 4.50 16.71
N PHE A 310 2.75 4.48 15.86
CA PHE A 310 2.65 5.07 14.53
C PHE A 310 1.52 4.43 13.70
N HIS A 311 1.36 3.12 13.76
CA HIS A 311 0.24 2.43 13.11
C HIS A 311 -1.12 2.88 13.67
N ARG A 312 -1.25 3.05 15.00
CA ARG A 312 -2.47 3.58 15.62
C ARG A 312 -2.78 5.01 15.17
N MET A 313 -1.77 5.87 15.03
CA MET A 313 -1.94 7.23 14.51
C MET A 313 -2.46 7.23 13.07
N VAL A 314 -1.86 6.43 12.18
CA VAL A 314 -2.35 6.32 10.78
C VAL A 314 -3.78 5.80 10.74
N ARG A 315 -4.13 4.82 11.59
CA ARG A 315 -5.52 4.33 11.72
C ARG A 315 -6.48 5.42 12.17
N PHE A 316 -6.12 6.21 13.18
CA PHE A 316 -6.92 7.34 13.64
C PHE A 316 -7.12 8.37 12.52
N ARG A 317 -6.05 8.79 11.85
CA ARG A 317 -6.12 9.73 10.71
C ARG A 317 -7.04 9.21 9.60
N ASN A 318 -6.95 7.94 9.23
CA ASN A 318 -7.83 7.36 8.22
C ASN A 318 -9.29 7.31 8.68
N ARG A 319 -9.55 7.01 9.96
CA ARG A 319 -10.91 7.09 10.51
C ARG A 319 -11.44 8.52 10.53
N ALA A 320 -10.61 9.50 10.88
CA ALA A 320 -11.00 10.91 10.93
C ALA A 320 -11.39 11.47 9.56
N VAL A 321 -10.87 10.90 8.46
CA VAL A 321 -11.21 11.29 7.10
C VAL A 321 -12.41 10.52 6.56
N HIS A 322 -12.43 9.19 6.68
CA HIS A 322 -13.38 8.32 5.97
C HIS A 322 -14.53 7.77 6.83
N LEU A 323 -14.39 7.81 8.16
CA LEU A 323 -15.35 7.30 9.14
C LEU A 323 -15.57 8.35 10.24
N TYR A 324 -15.67 9.62 9.85
CA TYR A 324 -15.70 10.77 10.76
C TYR A 324 -16.89 10.74 11.72
N ASP A 325 -17.99 10.10 11.32
CA ASP A 325 -19.19 9.87 12.12
C ASP A 325 -18.99 8.86 13.26
N THR A 326 -17.86 8.14 13.28
CA THR A 326 -17.55 7.10 14.28
C THR A 326 -16.58 7.54 15.37
N ILE A 327 -16.13 8.81 15.38
CA ILE A 327 -15.18 9.32 16.37
C ILE A 327 -15.95 9.99 17.52
N SER A 328 -15.69 9.57 18.76
CA SER A 328 -16.32 10.16 19.94
C SER A 328 -15.42 11.19 20.64
N PRO A 329 -16.00 12.19 21.33
CA PRO A 329 -15.23 13.14 22.14
C PRO A 329 -14.35 12.49 23.22
N GLU A 330 -14.81 11.38 23.79
CA GLU A 330 -14.10 10.62 24.83
C GLU A 330 -12.84 9.95 24.25
N GLU A 331 -12.94 9.39 23.04
CA GLU A 331 -11.80 8.84 22.32
C GLU A 331 -10.76 9.93 22.05
N VAL A 332 -11.19 11.09 21.54
CA VAL A 332 -10.30 12.23 21.28
C VAL A 332 -9.63 12.69 22.58
N HIS A 333 -10.38 12.83 23.67
CA HIS A 333 -9.82 13.21 24.96
C HIS A 333 -8.79 12.17 25.47
N ALA A 334 -9.06 10.88 25.31
CA ALA A 334 -8.14 9.83 25.71
C ALA A 334 -6.81 9.90 24.93
N ILE A 335 -6.88 10.23 23.63
CA ILE A 335 -5.69 10.48 22.81
C ILE A 335 -4.93 11.71 23.30
N LEU A 336 -5.63 12.80 23.64
CA LEU A 336 -5.02 14.03 24.14
C LEU A 336 -4.45 13.91 25.57
N ALA A 337 -4.97 12.98 26.38
CA ALA A 337 -4.53 12.74 27.75
C ALA A 337 -3.24 11.91 27.83
N CYS A 338 -2.88 11.20 26.76
CA CYS A 338 -1.58 10.56 26.63
C CYS A 338 -0.49 11.61 26.40
N PRO A 339 0.74 11.42 26.91
CA PRO A 339 1.85 12.30 26.58
C PRO A 339 2.01 12.40 25.07
N MET A 340 2.03 13.61 24.52
CA MET A 340 2.27 13.85 23.08
C MET A 340 3.72 13.55 22.65
N GLY A 341 4.48 12.89 23.53
CA GLY A 341 5.88 12.54 23.34
C GLY A 341 6.15 11.73 22.09
N ASP A 342 5.19 10.97 21.55
CA ASP A 342 5.35 10.28 20.27
C ASP A 342 5.52 11.24 19.08
N PHE A 343 4.83 12.39 19.09
CA PHE A 343 5.05 13.45 18.10
C PHE A 343 6.44 14.07 18.30
N ASP A 344 6.81 14.39 19.53
CA ASP A 344 8.13 14.98 19.86
C ASP A 344 9.29 14.03 19.56
N LEU A 345 9.09 12.73 19.70
CA LEU A 345 10.07 11.70 19.36
C LEU A 345 10.28 11.62 17.86
N CYS A 346 9.20 11.65 17.07
CA CYS A 346 9.31 11.70 15.62
C CYS A 346 9.98 13.00 15.16
N ILE A 347 9.54 14.16 15.68
CA ILE A 347 10.15 15.47 15.42
C ILE A 347 11.63 15.46 15.81
N GLY A 348 11.96 14.96 16.99
CA GLY A 348 13.32 14.92 17.52
C GLY A 348 14.23 13.97 16.73
N ALA A 349 13.73 12.83 16.28
CA ALA A 349 14.46 11.91 15.40
C ALA A 349 14.77 12.55 14.05
N VAL A 350 13.79 13.25 13.46
CA VAL A 350 13.96 13.97 12.18
C VAL A 350 14.93 15.14 12.35
N VAL A 351 14.75 15.98 13.38
CA VAL A 351 15.60 17.16 13.63
C VAL A 351 17.05 16.75 13.85
N ARG A 352 17.35 15.83 14.79
CA ARG A 352 18.73 15.43 15.12
C ARG A 352 19.52 14.86 13.93
N ARG A 353 18.84 14.35 12.91
CA ARG A 353 19.47 13.61 11.81
C ARG A 353 19.59 14.41 10.53
N PHE A 354 18.63 15.31 10.26
CA PHE A 354 18.52 16.01 8.99
C PHE A 354 18.78 17.52 9.10
N PHE A 355 18.89 18.05 10.32
CA PHE A 355 19.25 19.43 10.66
C PHE A 355 20.38 19.40 11.69
#